data_AF-A0A3D1P8T6-F1
#
_entry.id   AF-A0A3D1P8T6-F1
#
_cell.length_a   1.000
_cell.length_b   1.000
_cell.length_c   1.000
_cell.angle_alpha   90.00
_cell.angle_beta   90.00
_cell.angle_gamma   90.00
#
_symmetry.space_group_name_H-M   'P 1'
#
loop_
_entity.id
_entity.type
_entity.pdbx_description
1 polymer ?
#
loop_
_entity_poly.entity_id
_entity_poly.type
_entity_poly.pdbx_seq_one_letter_code
_entity_poly.pdbx_strand_id
1 'polypeptide(L)'
;DALRFTLATSSAPGQDFSLQPTRLEAARNFANKLWNASRFVMMNLDGQTPQQLMTPHASSLTPHLELSDRWILSRFNQVIRQTSEAIEQYSLGEAAKGLYEFIWGDFCDWYIELVKSRLQGGEATSRQAAQQMLAFVLEGILKLFHPFMPHITEEIWHTLTQTGEEQSLALQAYPEVDPNLIDTDLEQQFELLIGTIRTIRNLRAEADVKPGVKVQVILQSQSDRERQILTSGETYIQELAKVESLTITPALETAIEPAIAGVVGTVQALIPLAGVIDVAALRAKLEKSLSKAEAEAKSLSGRLTNPNFVDKARPEIVQGAREALAEAEKQVEILRSRLRLLNS
;
A
#
# COMPACT_ATOMS: atom_id res chain seq x y z
N ASP A 1 -21.10 3.37 -12.52
CA ASP A 1 -20.33 3.43 -11.26
C ASP A 1 -19.24 4.49 -11.20
N ALA A 2 -18.24 4.46 -12.10
CA ALA A 2 -17.14 5.44 -12.07
C ALA A 2 -17.61 6.90 -11.99
N LEU A 3 -18.64 7.28 -12.77
CA LEU A 3 -19.22 8.62 -12.71
C LEU A 3 -19.86 8.93 -11.35
N ARG A 4 -20.67 8.02 -10.80
CA ARG A 4 -21.31 8.19 -9.47
C ARG A 4 -20.28 8.40 -8.39
N PHE A 5 -19.26 7.54 -8.35
CA PHE A 5 -18.17 7.64 -7.37
C PHE A 5 -17.37 8.93 -7.53
N THR A 6 -17.09 9.35 -8.77
CA THR A 6 -16.42 10.64 -9.04
C THR A 6 -17.22 11.80 -8.47
N LEU A 7 -18.53 11.84 -8.72
CA LEU A 7 -19.39 12.91 -8.22
C LEU A 7 -19.49 12.89 -6.68
N ALA A 8 -19.60 11.70 -6.07
CA ALA A 8 -19.66 11.57 -4.62
C ALA A 8 -18.38 12.07 -3.93
N THR A 9 -17.21 11.83 -4.51
CA THR A 9 -15.91 12.13 -3.88
C THR A 9 -15.34 13.51 -4.22
N SER A 10 -15.91 14.21 -5.19
CA SER A 10 -15.23 15.34 -5.83
C SER A 10 -15.49 16.73 -5.25
N SER A 11 -16.52 16.91 -4.43
CA SER A 11 -16.80 18.19 -3.78
C SER A 11 -17.38 18.01 -2.38
N ALA A 12 -16.99 18.90 -1.48
CA ALA A 12 -17.71 19.08 -0.24
C ALA A 12 -19.16 19.52 -0.53
N PRO A 13 -20.12 19.16 0.34
CA PRO A 13 -21.49 19.62 0.20
C PRO A 13 -21.57 21.14 0.00
N GLY A 14 -22.32 21.58 -1.02
CA GLY A 14 -22.54 23.00 -1.29
C GLY A 14 -21.44 23.72 -2.08
N GLN A 15 -20.42 23.02 -2.57
CA GLN A 15 -19.38 23.59 -3.44
C GLN A 15 -19.60 23.16 -4.89
N ASP A 16 -19.35 24.09 -5.82
CA ASP A 16 -19.33 23.78 -7.25
C ASP A 16 -18.16 22.83 -7.58
N PHE A 17 -18.42 21.91 -8.50
CA PHE A 17 -17.42 20.96 -8.97
C PHE A 17 -17.28 21.02 -10.49
N SER A 18 -16.05 21.24 -10.96
CA SER A 18 -15.70 21.05 -12.36
C SER A 18 -15.32 19.58 -12.60
N LEU A 19 -16.13 18.86 -13.38
CA LEU A 19 -15.84 17.48 -13.75
C LEU A 19 -14.55 17.39 -14.58
N GLN A 20 -13.51 16.84 -13.96
CA GLN A 20 -12.22 16.59 -14.59
C GLN A 20 -12.17 15.16 -15.15
N PRO A 21 -11.88 14.95 -16.44
CA PRO A 21 -11.74 13.61 -17.03
C PRO A 21 -10.77 12.69 -16.27
N THR A 22 -9.68 13.26 -15.74
CA THR A 22 -8.67 12.53 -14.95
C THR A 22 -9.24 11.90 -13.68
N ARG A 23 -10.23 12.54 -13.03
CA ARG A 23 -10.91 11.98 -11.85
C ARG A 23 -11.83 10.83 -12.22
N LEU A 24 -12.50 10.94 -13.37
CA LEU A 24 -13.34 9.86 -13.90
C LEU A 24 -12.49 8.63 -14.26
N GLU A 25 -11.32 8.85 -14.85
CA GLU A 25 -10.34 7.78 -15.13
C GLU A 25 -9.85 7.12 -13.83
N ALA A 26 -9.55 7.90 -12.79
CA ALA A 26 -9.16 7.36 -11.48
C ALA A 26 -10.26 6.49 -10.87
N ALA A 27 -11.53 6.94 -10.91
CA ALA A 27 -12.68 6.18 -10.44
C ALA A 27 -12.90 4.88 -11.25
N ARG A 28 -12.70 4.92 -12.58
CA ARG A 28 -12.75 3.72 -13.43
C ARG A 28 -11.64 2.73 -13.07
N ASN A 29 -10.41 3.23 -12.87
CA ASN A 29 -9.28 2.40 -12.49
C ASN A 29 -9.50 1.76 -11.11
N PHE A 30 -10.17 2.47 -10.20
CA PHE A 30 -10.56 1.91 -8.91
C PHE A 30 -11.61 0.80 -9.04
N ALA A 31 -12.65 0.98 -9.85
CA ALA A 31 -13.61 -0.09 -10.13
C ALA A 31 -12.91 -1.35 -10.69
N ASN A 32 -11.93 -1.17 -11.58
CA ASN A 32 -11.10 -2.28 -12.08
C ASN A 32 -10.23 -2.93 -10.99
N LYS A 33 -9.67 -2.15 -10.05
CA LYS A 33 -8.92 -2.67 -8.90
C LYS A 33 -9.83 -3.53 -8.00
N LEU A 34 -11.05 -3.07 -7.70
CA LEU A 34 -12.05 -3.84 -6.94
C LEU A 34 -12.37 -5.16 -7.65
N TRP A 35 -12.68 -5.12 -8.96
CA TRP A 35 -12.93 -6.32 -9.76
C TRP A 35 -11.78 -7.33 -9.72
N ASN A 36 -10.54 -6.86 -9.89
CA ASN A 36 -9.36 -7.74 -9.86
C ASN A 36 -9.12 -8.34 -8.47
N ALA A 37 -9.32 -7.56 -7.40
CA ALA A 37 -9.24 -8.06 -6.03
C ALA A 37 -10.29 -9.14 -5.78
N SER A 38 -11.53 -8.91 -6.18
CA SER A 38 -12.62 -9.89 -6.04
C SER A 38 -12.36 -11.17 -6.83
N ARG A 39 -11.84 -11.06 -8.07
CA ARG A 39 -11.41 -12.22 -8.86
C ARG A 39 -10.32 -13.01 -8.16
N PHE A 40 -9.33 -12.33 -7.59
CA PHE A 40 -8.28 -12.99 -6.81
C PHE A 40 -8.88 -13.76 -5.63
N VAL A 41 -9.75 -13.12 -4.85
CA VAL A 41 -10.41 -13.78 -3.71
C VAL A 41 -11.17 -15.02 -4.18
N MET A 42 -12.10 -14.87 -5.11
CA MET A 42 -12.96 -15.98 -5.59
C MET A 42 -12.17 -17.15 -6.16
N MET A 43 -11.07 -16.89 -6.89
CA MET A 43 -10.18 -17.94 -7.40
C MET A 43 -9.54 -18.77 -6.28
N ASN A 44 -9.40 -18.20 -5.08
CA ASN A 44 -8.81 -18.85 -3.92
C ASN A 44 -9.85 -19.42 -2.94
N LEU A 45 -11.16 -19.34 -3.21
CA LEU A 45 -12.20 -19.88 -2.32
C LEU A 45 -12.59 -21.34 -2.63
N ASP A 46 -11.92 -21.99 -3.59
CA ASP A 46 -12.22 -23.37 -4.00
C ASP A 46 -13.70 -23.59 -4.40
N GLY A 47 -14.33 -22.55 -4.95
CA GLY A 47 -15.75 -22.56 -5.35
C GLY A 47 -16.74 -22.43 -4.19
N GLN A 48 -16.29 -22.20 -2.96
CA GLN A 48 -17.16 -22.01 -1.79
C GLN A 48 -17.61 -20.55 -1.66
N THR A 49 -18.85 -20.35 -1.22
CA THR A 49 -19.40 -19.02 -0.91
C THR A 49 -19.01 -18.58 0.51
N PRO A 50 -19.08 -17.28 0.85
CA PRO A 50 -18.89 -16.81 2.23
C PRO A 50 -19.73 -17.60 3.25
N GLN A 51 -20.98 -17.89 2.90
CA GLN A 51 -21.93 -18.63 3.75
C GLN A 51 -21.54 -20.09 3.93
N GLN A 52 -20.92 -20.73 2.94
CA GLN A 52 -20.41 -22.10 3.07
C GLN A 52 -19.12 -22.16 3.88
N LEU A 53 -18.27 -21.14 3.74
CA LEU A 53 -17.03 -21.01 4.48
C LEU A 53 -17.27 -20.71 5.96
N MET A 54 -18.35 -20.00 6.29
CA MET A 54 -18.81 -19.77 7.66
C MET A 54 -19.64 -20.97 8.14
N THR A 55 -19.16 -21.70 9.15
CA THR A 55 -19.90 -22.89 9.61
C THR A 55 -21.21 -22.51 10.33
N PRO A 56 -22.29 -23.30 10.23
CA PRO A 56 -23.62 -22.97 10.78
C PRO A 56 -23.69 -22.80 12.31
N HIS A 57 -22.64 -23.17 13.05
CA HIS A 57 -22.54 -23.00 14.51
C HIS A 57 -21.57 -21.90 14.95
N ALA A 58 -21.02 -21.17 13.99
CA ALA A 58 -19.96 -20.20 14.20
C ALA A 58 -20.44 -18.81 13.79
N SER A 59 -21.17 -18.16 14.70
CA SER A 59 -21.15 -16.70 14.81
C SER A 59 -19.75 -16.16 15.19
N SER A 60 -18.74 -17.03 15.25
CA SER A 60 -17.36 -16.75 15.59
C SER A 60 -16.46 -17.19 14.43
N LEU A 61 -15.71 -16.25 13.86
CA LEU A 61 -14.55 -16.54 13.00
C LEU A 61 -13.70 -17.70 13.57
N THR A 62 -13.02 -18.47 12.71
CA THR A 62 -12.23 -19.63 13.13
C THR A 62 -11.34 -19.31 14.34
N PRO A 63 -11.17 -20.23 15.31
CA PRO A 63 -10.38 -19.98 16.53
C PRO A 63 -8.87 -19.81 16.26
N HIS A 64 -8.45 -19.80 15.00
CA HIS A 64 -7.06 -19.76 14.54
C HIS A 64 -6.81 -18.57 13.61
N LEU A 65 -7.35 -17.39 13.97
CA LEU A 65 -7.00 -16.15 13.27
C LEU A 65 -5.54 -15.78 13.54
N GLU A 66 -4.79 -15.54 12.48
CA GLU A 66 -3.45 -14.98 12.59
C GLU A 66 -3.51 -13.47 12.84
N LEU A 67 -2.37 -12.86 13.16
CA LEU A 67 -2.26 -11.43 13.43
C LEU A 67 -2.82 -10.59 12.27
N SER A 68 -2.55 -10.98 11.02
CA SER A 68 -3.06 -10.28 9.83
C SER A 68 -4.57 -10.36 9.67
N ASP A 69 -5.19 -11.48 10.06
CA ASP A 69 -6.65 -11.66 10.00
C ASP A 69 -7.35 -10.79 11.06
N ARG A 70 -6.81 -10.79 12.28
CA ARG A 70 -7.31 -9.93 13.37
C ARG A 70 -7.16 -8.45 13.04
N TRP A 71 -6.04 -8.09 12.42
CA TRP A 71 -5.78 -6.72 12.00
C TRP A 71 -6.79 -6.24 10.95
N ILE A 72 -6.99 -6.99 9.87
CA ILE A 72 -7.94 -6.56 8.83
C ILE A 72 -9.38 -6.52 9.36
N LEU A 73 -9.73 -7.42 10.28
CA LEU A 73 -11.04 -7.43 10.93
C LEU A 73 -11.27 -6.17 11.78
N SER A 74 -10.25 -5.74 12.53
CA SER A 74 -10.27 -4.49 13.28
C SER A 74 -10.45 -3.28 12.36
N ARG A 75 -9.63 -3.20 11.31
CA ARG A 75 -9.72 -2.16 10.28
C ARG A 75 -11.08 -2.15 9.59
N PHE A 76 -11.65 -3.31 9.32
CA PHE A 76 -12.97 -3.43 8.71
C PHE A 76 -14.08 -2.88 9.63
N ASN A 77 -14.06 -3.22 10.92
CA ASN A 77 -15.03 -2.68 11.89
C ASN A 77 -14.89 -1.17 12.12
N GLN A 78 -13.65 -0.65 12.12
CA GLN A 78 -13.38 0.79 12.10
C GLN A 78 -14.04 1.47 10.89
N VAL A 79 -13.87 0.89 9.71
CA VAL A 79 -14.38 1.45 8.46
C VAL A 79 -15.90 1.35 8.39
N ILE A 80 -16.52 0.29 8.92
CA ILE A 80 -17.97 0.22 9.09
C ILE A 80 -18.45 1.41 9.93
N ARG A 81 -17.87 1.62 11.12
CA ARG A 81 -18.24 2.73 12.00
C ARG A 81 -18.11 4.09 11.31
N GLN A 82 -16.94 4.37 10.75
CA GLN A 82 -16.65 5.65 10.09
C GLN A 82 -17.56 5.91 8.90
N THR A 83 -17.83 4.87 8.10
CA THR A 83 -18.71 4.97 6.93
C THR A 83 -20.16 5.23 7.36
N SER A 84 -20.66 4.48 8.33
CA SER A 84 -22.03 4.64 8.84
C SER A 84 -22.24 6.03 9.44
N GLU A 85 -21.33 6.51 10.29
CA GLU A 85 -21.38 7.86 10.86
C GLU A 85 -21.35 8.95 9.78
N ALA A 86 -20.49 8.80 8.77
CA ALA A 86 -20.40 9.75 7.67
C ALA A 86 -21.67 9.76 6.80
N ILE A 87 -22.29 8.60 6.56
CA ILE A 87 -23.57 8.52 5.82
C ILE A 87 -24.70 9.17 6.62
N GLU A 88 -24.80 8.90 7.93
CA GLU A 88 -25.80 9.51 8.81
C GLU A 88 -25.68 11.04 8.86
N GLN A 89 -24.46 11.56 8.75
CA GLN A 89 -24.17 12.99 8.71
C GLN A 89 -24.24 13.58 7.29
N TYR A 90 -24.72 12.83 6.29
CA TYR A 90 -24.76 13.22 4.87
C TYR A 90 -23.39 13.60 4.27
N SER A 91 -22.30 13.17 4.91
CA SER A 91 -20.92 13.36 4.46
C SER A 91 -20.49 12.24 3.51
N LEU A 92 -21.26 12.05 2.43
CA LEU A 92 -21.10 10.94 1.46
C LEU A 92 -19.72 10.91 0.81
N GLY A 93 -19.09 12.07 0.59
CA GLY A 93 -17.75 12.15 0.02
C GLY A 93 -16.67 11.62 0.96
N GLU A 94 -16.80 11.85 2.26
CA GLU A 94 -15.86 11.32 3.26
C GLU A 94 -16.07 9.82 3.45
N ALA A 95 -17.32 9.35 3.48
CA ALA A 95 -17.64 7.91 3.47
C ALA A 95 -17.01 7.19 2.27
N ALA A 96 -17.19 7.74 1.07
CA ALA A 96 -16.65 7.17 -0.16
C ALA A 96 -15.11 7.15 -0.20
N LYS A 97 -14.45 8.20 0.32
CA LYS A 97 -12.98 8.28 0.42
C LYS A 97 -12.43 7.28 1.45
N GLY A 98 -13.03 7.19 2.64
CA GLY A 98 -12.62 6.24 3.67
C GLY A 98 -12.72 4.79 3.20
N LEU A 99 -13.81 4.44 2.50
CA LEU A 99 -13.95 3.13 1.88
C LEU A 99 -12.90 2.89 0.79
N TYR A 100 -12.60 3.90 -0.05
CA TYR A 100 -11.55 3.80 -1.05
C TYR A 100 -10.18 3.50 -0.42
N GLU A 101 -9.82 4.24 0.64
CA GLU A 101 -8.55 4.08 1.34
C GLU A 101 -8.43 2.69 1.98
N PHE A 102 -9.50 2.20 2.61
CA PHE A 102 -9.54 0.85 3.16
C PHE A 102 -9.41 -0.24 2.08
N ILE A 103 -10.23 -0.18 1.03
CA ILE A 103 -10.23 -1.19 -0.04
C ILE A 103 -8.87 -1.23 -0.73
N TRP A 104 -8.33 -0.06 -1.10
CA TRP A 104 -7.07 0.01 -1.82
C TRP A 104 -5.88 -0.29 -0.92
N GLY A 105 -5.75 0.43 0.19
CA GLY A 105 -4.60 0.39 1.09
C GLY A 105 -4.61 -0.85 1.95
N ASP A 106 -5.60 -0.99 2.82
CA ASP A 106 -5.62 -2.04 3.84
C ASP A 106 -5.93 -3.42 3.25
N PHE A 107 -6.98 -3.53 2.43
CA PHE A 107 -7.40 -4.82 1.88
C PHE A 107 -6.53 -5.29 0.71
N CYS A 108 -6.41 -4.47 -0.35
CA CYS A 108 -5.72 -4.91 -1.58
C CYS A 108 -4.20 -4.90 -1.48
N ASP A 109 -3.61 -3.80 -1.01
CA ASP A 109 -2.16 -3.63 -1.02
C ASP A 109 -1.47 -4.36 0.15
N TRP A 110 -2.20 -4.65 1.23
CA TRP A 110 -1.68 -5.33 2.42
C TRP A 110 -2.32 -6.68 2.70
N TYR A 111 -3.60 -6.75 3.06
CA TYR A 111 -4.18 -8.00 3.54
C TYR A 111 -4.10 -9.13 2.52
N ILE A 112 -4.47 -8.86 1.25
CA ILE A 112 -4.32 -9.83 0.15
C ILE A 112 -2.86 -10.29 0.01
N GLU A 113 -1.88 -9.40 0.10
CA GLU A 113 -0.46 -9.76 -0.01
C GLU A 113 0.02 -10.60 1.18
N LEU A 114 -0.44 -10.29 2.40
CA LEU A 114 -0.09 -10.98 3.64
C LEU A 114 -0.60 -12.43 3.68
N VAL A 115 -1.72 -12.73 3.03
CA VAL A 115 -2.31 -14.08 3.05
C VAL A 115 -1.93 -14.96 1.87
N LYS A 116 -1.22 -14.44 0.86
CA LYS A 116 -0.84 -15.20 -0.34
C LYS A 116 -0.05 -16.47 -0.03
N SER A 117 0.93 -16.40 0.87
CA SER A 117 1.74 -17.56 1.28
C SER A 117 0.87 -18.65 1.93
N ARG A 118 -0.07 -18.23 2.77
CA ARG A 118 -1.06 -19.11 3.44
C ARG A 118 -1.98 -19.80 2.43
N LEU A 119 -2.40 -19.10 1.38
CA LEU A 119 -3.25 -19.67 0.31
C LEU A 119 -2.51 -20.67 -0.58
N GLN A 120 -1.23 -20.42 -0.90
CA GLN A 120 -0.44 -21.20 -1.87
C GLN A 120 0.30 -22.41 -1.27
N GLY A 121 0.42 -22.50 0.05
CA GLY A 121 1.14 -23.60 0.70
C GLY A 121 1.07 -23.63 2.23
N GLY A 122 0.15 -22.89 2.85
CA GLY A 122 -0.05 -22.90 4.30
C GLY A 122 -0.70 -24.18 4.81
N GLU A 123 -0.65 -24.37 6.14
CA GLU A 123 -1.41 -25.42 6.81
C GLU A 123 -2.91 -25.29 6.50
N ALA A 124 -3.63 -26.41 6.44
CA ALA A 124 -5.04 -26.43 6.03
C ALA A 124 -5.92 -25.49 6.87
N THR A 125 -5.68 -25.41 8.18
CA THR A 125 -6.39 -24.51 9.10
C THR A 125 -6.07 -23.04 8.86
N SER A 126 -4.80 -22.68 8.66
CA SER A 126 -4.38 -21.31 8.35
C SER A 126 -4.92 -20.86 6.99
N ARG A 127 -4.87 -21.73 5.97
CA ARG A 127 -5.48 -21.47 4.66
C ARG A 127 -6.98 -21.24 4.76
N GLN A 128 -7.69 -22.09 5.50
CA GLN A 128 -9.13 -21.96 5.69
C GLN A 128 -9.49 -20.64 6.40
N ALA A 129 -8.75 -20.26 7.44
CA ALA A 129 -8.95 -18.99 8.14
C ALA A 129 -8.76 -17.78 7.20
N ALA A 130 -7.73 -17.80 6.34
CA ALA A 130 -7.52 -16.77 5.33
C ALA A 130 -8.65 -16.72 4.30
N GLN A 131 -9.14 -17.87 3.82
CA GLN A 131 -10.26 -17.95 2.87
C GLN A 131 -11.54 -17.36 3.47
N GLN A 132 -11.86 -17.75 4.72
CA GLN A 132 -13.01 -17.22 5.45
C GLN A 132 -12.94 -15.71 5.62
N MET A 133 -11.78 -15.20 6.05
CA MET A 133 -11.60 -13.78 6.30
C MET A 133 -11.62 -12.95 5.01
N LEU A 134 -10.98 -13.42 3.93
CA LEU A 134 -11.08 -12.78 2.62
C LEU A 134 -12.52 -12.73 2.12
N ALA A 135 -13.27 -13.83 2.23
CA ALA A 135 -14.66 -13.90 1.80
C ALA A 135 -15.56 -12.97 2.63
N PHE A 136 -15.40 -12.98 3.96
CA PHE A 136 -16.14 -12.13 4.90
C PHE A 136 -15.92 -10.64 4.64
N VAL A 137 -14.66 -10.21 4.61
CA VAL A 137 -14.30 -8.80 4.40
C VAL A 137 -14.71 -8.35 3.00
N LEU A 138 -14.53 -9.19 1.97
CA LEU A 138 -14.97 -8.85 0.61
C LEU A 138 -16.49 -8.68 0.52
N GLU A 139 -17.28 -9.60 1.06
CA GLU A 139 -18.75 -9.45 1.05
C GLU A 139 -19.17 -8.16 1.79
N GLY A 140 -18.54 -7.88 2.92
CA GLY A 140 -18.73 -6.66 3.68
C GLY A 140 -18.37 -5.37 2.91
N ILE A 141 -17.24 -5.37 2.21
CA ILE A 141 -16.82 -4.28 1.31
C ILE A 141 -17.90 -4.01 0.26
N LEU A 142 -18.43 -5.06 -0.37
CA LEU A 142 -19.44 -4.91 -1.44
C LEU A 142 -20.70 -4.26 -0.88
N LYS A 143 -21.17 -4.69 0.30
CA LYS A 143 -22.33 -4.09 0.98
C LYS A 143 -22.10 -2.62 1.34
N LEU A 144 -20.96 -2.29 1.97
CA LEU A 144 -20.63 -0.91 2.35
C LEU A 144 -20.54 0.02 1.13
N PHE A 145 -19.99 -0.49 0.04
CA PHE A 145 -19.65 0.30 -1.14
C PHE A 145 -20.77 0.39 -2.20
N HIS A 146 -21.79 -0.45 -2.09
CA HIS A 146 -22.94 -0.49 -3.01
C HIS A 146 -23.64 0.86 -3.23
N PRO A 147 -23.84 1.73 -2.22
CA PRO A 147 -24.44 3.06 -2.43
C PRO A 147 -23.68 3.93 -3.46
N PHE A 148 -22.37 3.73 -3.57
CA PHE A 148 -21.48 4.53 -4.43
C PHE A 148 -21.27 3.90 -5.82
N MET A 149 -21.12 2.57 -5.87
CA MET A 149 -20.88 1.82 -7.10
C MET A 149 -21.82 0.59 -7.22
N PRO A 150 -23.13 0.81 -7.43
CA PRO A 150 -24.12 -0.26 -7.29
C PRO A 150 -23.96 -1.39 -8.31
N HIS A 151 -23.62 -1.11 -9.57
CA HIS A 151 -23.68 -2.14 -10.62
C HIS A 151 -22.53 -3.17 -10.49
N ILE A 152 -21.29 -2.70 -10.29
CA ILE A 152 -20.12 -3.56 -10.13
C ILE A 152 -20.16 -4.32 -8.81
N THR A 153 -20.67 -3.70 -7.74
CA THR A 153 -20.80 -4.39 -6.45
C THR A 153 -21.87 -5.47 -6.49
N GLU A 154 -23.00 -5.23 -7.16
CA GLU A 154 -24.05 -6.23 -7.41
C GLU A 154 -23.49 -7.44 -8.16
N GLU A 155 -22.83 -7.20 -9.29
CA GLU A 155 -22.26 -8.25 -10.15
C GLU A 155 -21.24 -9.12 -9.40
N ILE A 156 -20.31 -8.46 -8.67
CA ILE A 156 -19.32 -9.17 -7.88
C ILE A 156 -20.00 -9.96 -6.75
N TRP A 157 -20.98 -9.37 -6.08
CA TRP A 157 -21.67 -10.02 -4.97
C TRP A 157 -22.39 -11.28 -5.42
N HIS A 158 -23.18 -11.22 -6.50
CA HIS A 158 -23.80 -12.41 -7.09
C HIS A 158 -22.81 -13.50 -7.42
N THR A 159 -21.66 -13.15 -7.98
CA THR A 159 -20.61 -14.12 -8.31
C THR A 159 -20.01 -14.73 -7.04
N LEU A 160 -19.77 -13.92 -6.01
CA LEU A 160 -19.18 -14.34 -4.75
C LEU A 160 -20.11 -15.24 -3.92
N THR A 161 -21.38 -14.87 -3.81
CA THR A 161 -22.39 -15.58 -3.02
C THR A 161 -23.10 -16.68 -3.81
N GLN A 162 -22.91 -16.73 -5.13
CA GLN A 162 -23.57 -17.65 -6.05
C GLN A 162 -25.10 -17.59 -5.95
N THR A 163 -25.64 -16.43 -5.59
CA THR A 163 -27.08 -16.19 -5.48
C THR A 163 -27.65 -15.79 -6.85
N GLY A 164 -28.84 -16.31 -7.18
CA GLY A 164 -29.55 -15.94 -8.41
C GLY A 164 -30.06 -14.50 -8.41
N GLU A 165 -30.51 -14.03 -9.57
CA GLU A 165 -31.02 -12.67 -9.82
C GLU A 165 -32.25 -12.28 -8.96
N GLU A 166 -32.90 -13.26 -8.33
CA GLU A 166 -34.03 -13.06 -7.39
C GLU A 166 -33.62 -12.35 -6.10
N GLN A 167 -32.33 -12.38 -5.75
CA GLN A 167 -31.78 -11.67 -4.60
C GLN A 167 -31.02 -10.45 -5.08
N SER A 168 -31.11 -9.33 -4.35
CA SER A 168 -30.32 -8.15 -4.65
C SER A 168 -29.46 -7.74 -3.48
N LEU A 169 -28.24 -7.28 -3.77
CA LEU A 169 -27.33 -6.69 -2.78
C LEU A 169 -27.96 -5.46 -2.13
N ALA A 170 -28.73 -4.68 -2.89
CA ALA A 170 -29.44 -3.49 -2.40
C ALA A 170 -30.45 -3.79 -1.27
N LEU A 171 -30.90 -5.04 -1.14
CA LEU A 171 -31.87 -5.48 -0.12
C LEU A 171 -31.20 -6.18 1.08
N GLN A 172 -29.87 -6.35 1.06
CA GLN A 172 -29.14 -6.99 2.15
C GLN A 172 -28.98 -6.05 3.34
N ALA A 173 -28.86 -6.62 4.53
CA ALA A 173 -28.54 -5.85 5.73
C ALA A 173 -27.21 -5.12 5.56
N TYR A 174 -27.20 -3.82 5.89
CA TYR A 174 -25.97 -3.04 5.92
C TYR A 174 -25.08 -3.54 7.07
N PRO A 175 -23.75 -3.64 6.89
CA PRO A 175 -22.85 -4.11 7.94
C PRO A 175 -22.95 -3.26 9.20
N GLU A 176 -23.02 -3.93 10.35
CA GLU A 176 -23.03 -3.30 11.67
C GLU A 176 -21.66 -3.45 12.33
N VAL A 177 -21.23 -2.41 13.05
CA VAL A 177 -19.97 -2.44 13.78
C VAL A 177 -20.09 -3.34 15.01
N ASP A 178 -19.10 -4.21 15.22
CA ASP A 178 -18.86 -4.83 16.52
C ASP A 178 -17.66 -4.15 17.20
N PRO A 179 -17.89 -3.30 18.22
CA PRO A 179 -16.81 -2.60 18.90
C PRO A 179 -15.79 -3.52 19.57
N ASN A 180 -16.15 -4.76 19.89
CA ASN A 180 -15.23 -5.73 20.52
C ASN A 180 -14.20 -6.29 19.55
N LEU A 181 -14.44 -6.13 18.24
CA LEU A 181 -13.51 -6.55 17.18
C LEU A 181 -12.53 -5.44 16.79
N ILE A 182 -12.66 -4.24 17.37
CA ILE A 182 -11.73 -3.13 17.16
C ILE A 182 -10.57 -3.24 18.17
N ASP A 183 -9.39 -3.57 17.67
CA ASP A 183 -8.13 -3.67 18.38
C ASP A 183 -7.18 -2.55 17.91
N THR A 184 -7.31 -1.36 18.51
CA THR A 184 -6.50 -0.18 18.13
C THR A 184 -5.01 -0.36 18.40
N ASP A 185 -4.66 -1.21 19.37
CA ASP A 185 -3.26 -1.51 19.65
C ASP A 185 -2.67 -2.32 18.50
N LEU A 186 -3.36 -3.38 18.06
CA LEU A 186 -2.96 -4.17 16.90
C LEU A 186 -2.89 -3.34 15.61
N GLU A 187 -3.81 -2.39 15.41
CA GLU A 187 -3.73 -1.45 14.29
C GLU A 187 -2.42 -0.64 14.30
N GLN A 188 -2.03 -0.09 15.45
CA GLN A 188 -0.75 0.63 15.60
C GLN A 188 0.47 -0.28 15.40
N GLN A 189 0.40 -1.54 15.86
CA GLN A 189 1.46 -2.52 15.60
C GLN A 189 1.63 -2.74 14.09
N PHE A 190 0.53 -2.90 13.35
CA PHE A 190 0.58 -3.07 11.91
C PHE A 190 1.02 -1.81 11.16
N GLU A 191 0.71 -0.60 11.64
CA GLU A 191 1.27 0.63 11.08
C GLU A 191 2.81 0.63 11.12
N LEU A 192 3.41 0.18 12.24
CA LEU A 192 4.86 0.03 12.35
C LEU A 192 5.41 -1.03 11.39
N LEU A 193 4.76 -2.20 11.30
CA LEU A 193 5.17 -3.28 10.39
C LEU A 193 5.10 -2.84 8.92
N ILE A 194 3.98 -2.22 8.52
CA ILE A 194 3.75 -1.67 7.19
C ILE A 194 4.78 -0.59 6.85
N GLY A 195 5.02 0.34 7.78
CA GLY A 195 6.02 1.39 7.63
C GLY A 195 7.43 0.83 7.48
N THR A 196 7.76 -0.22 8.24
CA THR A 196 9.05 -0.93 8.14
C THR A 196 9.21 -1.61 6.79
N ILE A 197 8.20 -2.34 6.32
CA ILE A 197 8.23 -3.01 5.01
C ILE A 197 8.37 -1.99 3.88
N ARG A 198 7.63 -0.88 3.93
CA ARG A 198 7.75 0.22 2.95
C ARG A 198 9.16 0.81 2.96
N THR A 199 9.72 1.06 4.15
CA THR A 199 11.08 1.58 4.30
C THR A 199 12.09 0.63 3.66
N ILE A 200 12.05 -0.67 3.97
CA ILE A 200 12.95 -1.66 3.37
C ILE A 200 12.79 -1.71 1.85
N ARG A 201 11.56 -1.71 1.32
CA ARG A 201 11.29 -1.70 -0.14
C ARG A 201 11.87 -0.45 -0.81
N ASN A 202 11.76 0.71 -0.17
CA ASN A 202 12.33 1.97 -0.66
C ASN A 202 13.87 1.91 -0.69
N LEU A 203 14.50 1.46 0.41
CA LEU A 203 15.96 1.31 0.46
C LEU A 203 16.47 0.33 -0.61
N ARG A 204 15.75 -0.78 -0.84
CA ARG A 204 16.07 -1.72 -1.94
C ARG A 204 16.00 -1.05 -3.31
N ALA A 205 14.97 -0.24 -3.56
CA ALA A 205 14.83 0.49 -4.82
C ALA A 205 15.92 1.56 -4.99
N GLU A 206 16.28 2.28 -3.93
CA GLU A 206 17.38 3.26 -3.92
C GLU A 206 18.74 2.61 -4.20
N ALA A 207 18.93 1.40 -3.69
CA ALA A 207 20.09 0.56 -3.90
C ALA A 207 20.10 -0.14 -5.28
N ASP A 208 19.08 0.05 -6.12
CA ASP A 208 18.92 -0.64 -7.42
C ASP A 208 18.85 -2.18 -7.29
N VAL A 209 18.41 -2.69 -6.14
CA VAL A 209 18.19 -4.12 -5.90
C VAL A 209 16.98 -4.58 -6.71
N LYS A 210 17.16 -5.63 -7.51
CA LYS A 210 16.06 -6.20 -8.30
C LYS A 210 14.94 -6.72 -7.37
N PRO A 211 13.65 -6.53 -7.72
CA PRO A 211 12.52 -6.86 -6.83
C PRO A 211 12.52 -8.28 -6.24
N GLY A 212 13.01 -9.28 -6.98
CA GLY A 212 13.04 -10.68 -6.54
C GLY A 212 14.28 -11.10 -5.73
N VAL A 213 15.32 -10.27 -5.66
CA VAL A 213 16.56 -10.59 -4.94
C VAL A 213 16.34 -10.40 -3.45
N LYS A 214 16.58 -11.46 -2.66
CA LYS A 214 16.50 -11.36 -1.21
C LYS A 214 17.73 -10.64 -0.64
N VAL A 215 17.52 -9.90 0.45
CA VAL A 215 18.58 -9.11 1.10
C VAL A 215 18.64 -9.41 2.60
N GLN A 216 19.78 -9.13 3.23
CA GLN A 216 19.87 -9.11 4.69
C GLN A 216 19.38 -7.76 5.21
N VAL A 217 18.66 -7.75 6.33
CA VAL A 217 18.18 -6.52 6.96
C VAL A 217 18.46 -6.56 8.45
N ILE A 218 18.97 -5.44 8.96
CA ILE A 218 19.10 -5.19 10.40
C ILE A 218 18.07 -4.12 10.77
N LEU A 219 17.24 -4.40 11.76
CA LEU A 219 16.33 -3.44 12.38
C LEU A 219 16.85 -3.11 13.77
N GLN A 220 17.24 -1.86 13.97
CA GLN A 220 17.70 -1.35 15.25
C GLN A 220 16.61 -0.49 15.89
N SER A 221 16.30 -0.76 17.15
CA SER A 221 15.45 0.12 17.96
C SER A 221 15.76 -0.05 19.44
N GLN A 222 15.92 1.07 20.15
CA GLN A 222 16.10 1.07 21.61
C GLN A 222 14.81 0.70 22.36
N SER A 223 13.64 0.76 21.72
CA SER A 223 12.35 0.45 22.34
C SER A 223 12.06 -1.06 22.34
N ASP A 224 11.93 -1.64 23.53
CA ASP A 224 11.58 -3.06 23.72
C ASP A 224 10.24 -3.40 23.04
N ARG A 225 9.27 -2.48 23.12
CA ARG A 225 7.95 -2.66 22.51
C ARG A 225 8.04 -2.73 20.98
N GLU A 226 8.80 -1.84 20.36
CA GLU A 226 8.98 -1.88 18.90
C GLU A 226 9.66 -3.18 18.48
N ARG A 227 10.69 -3.62 19.20
CA ARG A 227 11.36 -4.89 18.90
C ARG A 227 10.41 -6.08 19.02
N GLN A 228 9.55 -6.13 20.06
CA GLN A 228 8.53 -7.17 20.20
C GLN A 228 7.55 -7.18 19.02
N ILE A 229 7.07 -6.01 18.58
CA ILE A 229 6.18 -5.89 17.42
C ILE A 229 6.87 -6.42 16.16
N LEU A 230 8.10 -5.95 15.89
CA LEU A 230 8.90 -6.37 14.73
C LEU A 230 9.17 -7.89 14.74
N THR A 231 9.46 -8.46 15.90
CA THR A 231 9.64 -9.91 16.06
C THR A 231 8.34 -10.66 15.79
N SER A 232 7.20 -10.17 16.30
CA SER A 232 5.91 -10.82 16.06
C SER A 232 5.49 -10.79 14.58
N GLY A 233 5.90 -9.77 13.83
CA GLY A 233 5.66 -9.62 12.40
C GLY A 233 6.83 -10.03 11.50
N GLU A 234 7.83 -10.74 12.01
CA GLU A 234 9.07 -11.07 11.29
C GLU A 234 8.79 -11.76 9.95
N THR A 235 7.90 -12.75 9.93
CA THR A 235 7.53 -13.49 8.71
C THR A 235 6.94 -12.56 7.66
N TYR A 236 6.07 -11.62 8.07
CA TYR A 236 5.49 -10.63 7.15
C TYR A 236 6.56 -9.72 6.56
N ILE A 237 7.52 -9.27 7.37
CA ILE A 237 8.65 -8.44 6.91
C ILE A 237 9.48 -9.23 5.89
N GLN A 238 9.81 -10.48 6.20
CA GLN A 238 10.63 -11.34 5.33
C GLN A 238 9.97 -11.59 3.97
N GLU A 239 8.70 -11.97 3.96
CA GLU A 239 7.99 -12.31 2.72
C GLU A 239 7.71 -11.11 1.83
N LEU A 240 7.20 -10.02 2.42
CA LEU A 240 6.75 -8.84 1.67
C LEU A 240 7.90 -7.92 1.29
N ALA A 241 8.96 -7.81 2.10
CA ALA A 241 10.11 -6.98 1.79
C ALA A 241 11.24 -7.75 1.06
N LYS A 242 11.10 -9.08 0.90
CA LYS A 242 12.12 -9.99 0.35
C LYS A 242 13.40 -9.96 1.17
N VAL A 243 13.27 -10.24 2.46
CA VAL A 243 14.41 -10.39 3.38
C VAL A 243 14.76 -11.86 3.50
N GLU A 244 16.06 -12.17 3.42
CA GLU A 244 16.59 -13.53 3.67
C GLU A 244 16.88 -13.75 5.15
N SER A 245 17.61 -12.82 5.77
CA SER A 245 17.86 -12.80 7.22
C SER A 245 17.45 -11.45 7.80
N LEU A 246 16.68 -11.51 8.89
CA LEU A 246 16.26 -10.34 9.65
C LEU A 246 16.93 -10.38 11.01
N THR A 247 17.65 -9.32 11.37
CA THR A 247 18.24 -9.16 12.71
C THR A 247 17.58 -7.99 13.40
N ILE A 248 16.97 -8.21 14.57
CA ILE A 248 16.33 -7.17 15.37
C ILE A 248 17.16 -6.96 16.63
N THR A 249 17.70 -5.75 16.84
CA THR A 249 18.65 -5.48 17.93
C THR A 249 18.42 -4.13 18.64
N PRO A 250 18.71 -4.02 19.96
CA PRO A 250 18.71 -2.73 20.64
C PRO A 250 19.83 -1.79 20.19
N ALA A 251 20.98 -2.34 19.79
CA ALA A 251 22.18 -1.59 19.44
C ALA A 251 23.01 -2.32 18.36
N LEU A 252 23.80 -1.56 17.61
CA LEU A 252 24.72 -2.11 16.61
C LEU A 252 26.03 -2.47 17.31
N GLU A 253 26.41 -3.75 17.31
CA GLU A 253 27.57 -4.25 18.07
C GLU A 253 28.91 -4.08 17.32
N THR A 254 28.89 -3.71 16.05
CA THR A 254 30.11 -3.54 15.22
C THR A 254 29.93 -2.48 14.14
N ALA A 255 31.05 -1.92 13.66
CA ALA A 255 31.07 -1.08 12.47
C ALA A 255 30.49 -1.89 11.30
N ILE A 256 29.28 -1.51 10.86
CA ILE A 256 28.59 -2.20 9.79
C ILE A 256 29.40 -2.00 8.51
N GLU A 257 29.50 -3.04 7.69
CA GLU A 257 29.86 -2.92 6.28
C GLU A 257 29.03 -1.80 5.61
N PRO A 258 29.48 -1.18 4.50
CA PRO A 258 28.71 -0.11 3.87
C PRO A 258 27.25 -0.54 3.67
N ALA A 259 26.33 0.21 4.27
CA ALA A 259 24.92 -0.11 4.35
C ALA A 259 24.07 1.12 4.03
N ILE A 260 22.92 0.88 3.40
CA ILE A 260 21.93 1.93 3.21
C ILE A 260 20.95 1.85 4.37
N ALA A 261 20.67 3.00 4.98
CA ALA A 261 19.83 3.12 6.15
C ALA A 261 18.59 3.99 5.88
N GLY A 262 17.46 3.59 6.47
CA GLY A 262 16.21 4.33 6.49
C GLY A 262 15.61 4.29 7.89
N VAL A 263 14.65 5.17 8.16
CA VAL A 263 14.03 5.28 9.49
C VAL A 263 12.52 5.28 9.37
N VAL A 264 11.85 4.54 10.25
CA VAL A 264 10.41 4.56 10.46
C VAL A 264 10.14 4.75 11.96
N GLY A 265 9.54 5.87 12.35
CA GLY A 265 9.43 6.23 13.77
C GLY A 265 10.81 6.31 14.41
N THR A 266 11.08 5.46 15.41
CA THR A 266 12.40 5.31 16.05
C THR A 266 13.16 4.04 15.63
N VAL A 267 12.62 3.26 14.68
CA VAL A 267 13.27 2.07 14.13
C VAL A 267 14.17 2.47 12.97
N GLN A 268 15.45 2.13 13.07
CA GLN A 268 16.41 2.25 11.98
C GLN A 268 16.48 0.91 11.21
N ALA A 269 16.18 0.94 9.91
CA ALA A 269 16.34 -0.19 9.01
C ALA A 269 17.63 -0.05 8.22
N LEU A 270 18.48 -1.08 8.22
CA LEU A 270 19.76 -1.10 7.54
C LEU A 270 19.85 -2.29 6.60
N ILE A 271 20.31 -2.05 5.37
CA ILE A 271 20.57 -3.09 4.37
C ILE A 271 22.09 -3.11 4.10
N PRO A 272 22.82 -4.10 4.61
CA PRO A 272 24.23 -4.30 4.26
C PRO A 272 24.36 -4.54 2.75
N LEU A 273 25.29 -3.83 2.10
CA LEU A 273 25.46 -3.92 0.63
C LEU A 273 26.36 -5.08 0.21
N ALA A 274 27.12 -5.65 1.14
CA ALA A 274 28.03 -6.75 0.86
C ALA A 274 27.26 -8.01 0.40
N GLY A 275 27.75 -8.65 -0.66
CA GLY A 275 27.21 -9.91 -1.19
C GLY A 275 25.91 -9.80 -2.01
N VAL A 276 25.17 -8.69 -1.91
CA VAL A 276 23.91 -8.49 -2.66
C VAL A 276 24.10 -7.60 -3.89
N ILE A 277 25.03 -6.64 -3.82
CA ILE A 277 25.25 -5.63 -4.86
C ILE A 277 26.74 -5.55 -5.18
N ASP A 278 27.09 -5.50 -6.47
CA ASP A 278 28.41 -5.05 -6.88
C ASP A 278 28.48 -3.54 -6.63
N VAL A 279 28.98 -3.17 -5.45
CA VAL A 279 29.11 -1.77 -5.01
C VAL A 279 29.95 -0.96 -6.00
N ALA A 280 30.95 -1.58 -6.64
CA ALA A 280 31.75 -0.92 -7.66
C ALA A 280 30.92 -0.64 -8.93
N ALA A 281 30.11 -1.60 -9.37
CA ALA A 281 29.20 -1.40 -10.50
C ALA A 281 28.09 -0.37 -10.19
N LEU A 282 27.50 -0.39 -8.99
CA LEU A 282 26.50 0.58 -8.57
C LEU A 282 27.10 1.98 -8.48
N ARG A 283 28.28 2.11 -7.88
CA ARG A 283 29.03 3.37 -7.83
C ARG A 283 29.31 3.89 -9.24
N ALA A 284 29.86 3.06 -10.13
CA ALA A 284 30.12 3.46 -11.52
C ALA A 284 28.84 3.89 -12.26
N LYS A 285 27.71 3.20 -12.01
CA LYS A 285 26.39 3.57 -12.58
C LYS A 285 25.92 4.93 -12.04
N LEU A 286 26.04 5.16 -10.73
CA LEU A 286 25.65 6.43 -10.10
C LEU A 286 26.56 7.59 -10.53
N GLU A 287 27.88 7.38 -10.61
CA GLU A 287 28.84 8.37 -11.13
C GLU A 287 28.55 8.71 -12.60
N LYS A 288 28.22 7.72 -13.43
CA LYS A 288 27.82 7.95 -14.84
C LYS A 288 26.50 8.73 -14.93
N SER A 289 25.50 8.38 -14.13
CA SER A 289 24.23 9.10 -14.08
C SER A 289 24.40 10.52 -13.56
N LEU A 290 25.26 10.73 -12.55
CA LEU A 290 25.58 12.04 -12.00
C LEU A 290 26.26 12.91 -13.06
N SER A 291 27.27 12.38 -13.75
CA SER A 291 27.96 13.07 -14.84
C SER A 291 27.00 13.53 -15.94
N LYS A 292 26.01 12.69 -16.30
CA LYS A 292 24.97 13.04 -17.28
C LYS A 292 24.05 14.16 -16.77
N ALA A 293 23.55 14.03 -15.53
CA ALA A 293 22.66 15.03 -14.92
C ALA A 293 23.37 16.37 -14.71
N GLU A 294 24.64 16.38 -14.30
CA GLU A 294 25.46 17.57 -14.17
C GLU A 294 25.71 18.25 -15.52
N ALA A 295 25.96 17.48 -16.59
CA ALA A 295 26.11 18.02 -17.94
C ALA A 295 24.81 18.66 -18.45
N GLU A 296 23.66 18.03 -18.17
CA GLU A 296 22.34 18.54 -18.52
C GLU A 296 22.00 19.83 -17.75
N ALA A 297 22.17 19.84 -16.43
CA ALA A 297 21.98 21.03 -15.60
C ALA A 297 22.89 22.18 -16.05
N LYS A 298 24.17 21.90 -16.34
CA LYS A 298 25.12 22.90 -16.86
C LYS A 298 24.69 23.47 -18.21
N SER A 299 24.18 22.62 -19.11
CA SER A 299 23.69 23.04 -20.43
C SER A 299 22.45 23.94 -20.31
N LEU A 300 21.47 23.55 -19.49
CA LEU A 300 20.24 24.30 -19.24
C LEU A 300 20.52 25.63 -18.52
N SER A 301 21.37 25.61 -17.50
CA SER A 301 21.84 26.81 -16.81
C SER A 301 22.55 27.77 -17.78
N GLY A 302 23.47 27.26 -18.61
CA GLY A 302 24.15 28.06 -19.63
C GLY A 302 23.19 28.73 -20.62
N ARG A 303 22.14 28.02 -21.06
CA ARG A 303 21.08 28.59 -21.91
C ARG A 303 20.30 29.68 -21.18
N LEU A 304 19.92 29.46 -19.92
CA LEU A 304 19.16 30.41 -19.12
C LEU A 304 19.97 31.63 -18.65
N THR A 305 21.30 31.54 -18.61
CA THR A 305 22.19 32.68 -18.37
C THR A 305 22.50 33.51 -19.62
N ASN A 306 22.17 33.01 -20.82
CA ASN A 306 22.40 33.73 -22.07
C ASN A 306 21.26 34.74 -22.33
N PRO A 307 21.54 36.06 -22.30
CA PRO A 307 20.50 37.08 -22.51
C PRO A 307 19.78 36.91 -23.85
N ASN A 308 20.50 36.52 -24.91
CA ASN A 308 19.90 36.29 -26.23
C ASN A 308 18.88 35.15 -26.24
N PHE A 309 19.00 34.15 -25.35
CA PHE A 309 18.02 33.07 -25.25
C PHE A 309 16.82 33.50 -24.41
N VAL A 310 17.06 34.14 -23.26
CA VAL A 310 15.99 34.61 -22.37
C VAL A 310 15.12 35.68 -23.04
N ASP A 311 15.74 36.59 -23.79
CA ASP A 311 15.05 37.74 -24.37
C ASP A 311 14.40 37.43 -25.73
N LYS A 312 14.90 36.43 -26.48
CA LYS A 312 14.40 36.10 -27.83
C LYS A 312 13.56 34.82 -27.90
N ALA A 313 13.66 33.92 -26.92
CA ALA A 313 12.84 32.72 -26.91
C ALA A 313 11.41 33.01 -26.44
N ARG A 314 10.46 32.17 -26.87
CA ARG A 314 9.07 32.27 -26.39
C ARG A 314 9.01 32.00 -24.88
N PRO A 315 8.15 32.70 -24.11
CA PRO A 315 8.05 32.53 -22.66
C PRO A 315 7.86 31.08 -22.20
N GLU A 316 7.04 30.30 -22.92
CA GLU A 316 6.80 28.88 -22.64
C GLU A 316 8.08 28.02 -22.73
N ILE A 317 8.97 28.34 -23.67
CA ILE A 317 10.24 27.63 -23.85
C ILE A 317 11.22 27.98 -22.73
N VAL A 318 11.22 29.24 -22.29
CA VAL A 318 12.05 29.69 -21.16
C VAL A 318 11.55 29.06 -19.86
N GLN A 319 10.23 29.01 -19.66
CA GLN A 319 9.62 28.39 -18.47
C GLN A 319 9.88 26.88 -18.41
N GLY A 320 9.67 26.16 -19.52
CA GLY A 320 9.99 24.73 -19.58
C GLY A 320 11.47 24.43 -19.35
N ALA A 321 12.38 25.31 -19.81
CA ALA A 321 13.80 25.19 -19.52
C ALA A 321 14.14 25.43 -18.04
N ARG A 322 13.42 26.33 -17.34
CA ARG A 322 13.58 26.57 -15.90
C ARG A 322 13.10 25.37 -15.08
N GLU A 323 11.94 24.80 -15.42
CA GLU A 323 11.40 23.61 -14.78
C GLU A 323 12.32 22.40 -14.98
N ALA A 324 12.82 22.21 -16.21
CA ALA A 324 13.78 21.15 -16.51
C ALA A 324 15.11 21.34 -15.75
N LEU A 325 15.59 22.58 -15.58
CA LEU A 325 16.79 22.86 -14.79
C LEU A 325 16.58 22.48 -13.32
N ALA A 326 15.44 22.90 -12.73
CA ALA A 326 15.13 22.60 -11.33
C ALA A 326 15.05 21.07 -11.07
N GLU A 327 14.47 20.32 -12.01
CA GLU A 327 14.42 18.86 -11.94
C GLU A 327 15.83 18.24 -12.06
N ALA A 328 16.65 18.71 -13.02
CA ALA A 328 18.01 18.21 -13.20
C ALA A 328 18.90 18.51 -11.97
N GLU A 329 18.78 19.69 -11.37
CA GLU A 329 19.51 20.07 -10.15
C GLU A 329 19.11 19.19 -8.95
N LYS A 330 17.80 18.91 -8.80
CA LYS A 330 17.29 17.99 -7.78
C LYS A 330 17.82 16.57 -7.99
N GLN A 331 17.90 16.09 -9.23
CA GLN A 331 18.50 14.80 -9.55
C GLN A 331 19.99 14.73 -9.21
N VAL A 332 20.75 15.80 -9.48
CA VAL A 332 22.16 15.91 -9.08
C VAL A 332 22.31 15.83 -7.56
N GLU A 333 21.47 16.54 -6.81
CA GLU A 333 21.47 16.49 -5.34
C GLU A 333 21.23 15.07 -4.80
N ILE A 334 20.20 14.39 -5.32
CA ILE A 334 19.85 13.01 -4.95
C ILE A 334 21.02 12.06 -5.25
N LEU A 335 21.60 12.14 -6.45
CA LEU A 335 22.70 11.25 -6.87
C LEU A 335 23.97 11.47 -6.04
N ARG A 336 24.30 12.72 -5.69
CA ARG A 336 25.41 13.05 -4.77
C ARG A 336 25.15 12.56 -3.35
N SER A 337 23.91 12.63 -2.88
CA SER A 337 23.54 12.07 -1.56
C SER A 337 23.74 10.55 -1.54
N ARG A 338 23.26 9.84 -2.57
CA ARG A 338 23.44 8.39 -2.71
C ARG A 338 24.91 7.98 -2.80
N LEU A 339 25.74 8.71 -3.55
CA LEU A 339 27.17 8.44 -3.61
C LEU A 339 27.88 8.68 -2.26
N ARG A 340 27.40 9.63 -1.44
CA ARG A 340 27.92 9.83 -0.08
C ARG A 340 27.60 8.63 0.82
N LEU A 341 26.37 8.13 0.77
CA LEU A 341 25.93 6.95 1.53
C LEU A 341 26.69 5.67 1.16
N LEU A 342 27.19 5.56 -0.08
CA LEU A 342 28.03 4.42 -0.50
C LEU A 342 29.48 4.50 -0.03
N ASN A 343 29.96 5.69 0.32
CA ASN A 343 31.35 5.93 0.73
C ASN A 343 31.52 6.05 2.26
N SER A 344 30.41 6.10 3.01
CA SER A 344 30.36 6.13 4.47
C SER A 344 30.24 4.72 5.05
#